data_AF-A0A239N3B4-F1
#
_entry.id   AF-A0A239N3B4-F1
#
_cell.length_a   1.000
_cell.length_b   1.000
_cell.length_c   1.000
_cell.angle_alpha   90.00
_cell.angle_beta   90.00
_cell.angle_gamma   90.00
#
_symmetry.space_group_name_H-M   'P 1'
#
loop_
_entity.id
_entity.type
_entity.pdbx_description
1 polymer ?
#
loop_
_entity_poly.entity_id
_entity_poly.type
_entity_poly.pdbx_seq_one_letter_code
_entity_poly.pdbx_strand_id
1 'polypeptide(L)'
;MELSKKYNGHCACGAVSYGFDTEPTFIANCHCTNCGSRVYTDNLKDFPGTVFVQEGTLDRLDEWIPPNAEIFTWSRQGWVRPLDVPQYDHRPPA
;
A
#
# COMPACT_ATOMS: atom_id res chain seq x y z
N MET A 1 6.30 13.42 24.02
CA MET A 1 7.50 13.13 23.20
C MET A 1 7.37 11.69 22.76
N GLU A 2 6.62 11.47 21.68
CA GLU A 2 6.29 10.12 21.19
C GLU A 2 7.52 9.48 20.56
N LEU A 3 7.85 8.29 21.07
CA LEU A 3 8.97 7.47 20.64
C LEU A 3 8.78 7.08 19.17
N SER A 4 9.79 7.35 18.36
CA SER A 4 9.87 7.07 16.93
C SER A 4 9.51 5.62 16.61
N LYS A 5 8.28 5.38 16.14
CA LYS A 5 7.84 4.08 15.65
C LYS A 5 8.64 3.67 14.41
N LYS A 6 9.02 2.40 14.30
CA LYS A 6 9.85 1.89 13.18
C LYS A 6 9.22 2.16 11.81
N TYR A 7 7.91 1.93 11.69
CA TYR A 7 7.13 2.26 10.50
C TYR A 7 6.10 3.30 10.87
N ASN A 8 5.92 4.32 10.02
CA ASN A 8 4.97 5.38 10.21
C ASN A 8 4.34 5.79 8.88
N GLY A 9 3.15 6.38 8.95
CA GLY A 9 2.45 6.93 7.82
C GLY A 9 1.30 7.81 8.28
N HIS A 10 0.67 8.48 7.34
CA HIS A 10 -0.47 9.35 7.59
C HIS A 10 -1.42 9.31 6.39
N CYS A 11 -2.63 9.82 6.57
CA CYS A 11 -3.51 10.04 5.43
C CYS A 11 -3.00 11.24 4.61
N ALA A 12 -3.35 11.31 3.32
CA ALA A 12 -2.89 12.37 2.42
C ALA A 12 -3.16 13.82 2.91
N CYS A 13 -4.15 14.02 3.79
CA CYS A 13 -4.44 15.32 4.40
C CYS A 13 -3.76 15.57 5.77
N GLY A 14 -2.98 14.62 6.28
CA GLY A 14 -2.21 14.73 7.54
C GLY A 14 -3.01 14.64 8.84
N ALA A 15 -4.34 14.47 8.77
CA ALA A 15 -5.21 14.48 9.95
C ALA A 15 -5.13 13.20 10.81
N VAL A 16 -4.61 12.11 10.24
CA VAL A 16 -4.42 10.82 10.94
C VAL A 16 -3.01 10.35 10.69
N SER A 17 -2.28 10.06 11.76
CA SER A 17 -0.97 9.43 11.72
C SER A 17 -1.03 8.07 12.41
N TYR A 18 -0.29 7.11 11.90
CA TYR A 18 -0.16 5.78 12.49
C TYR A 18 1.31 5.37 12.52
N GLY A 19 1.65 4.50 13.48
CA GLY A 19 2.96 3.89 13.53
C GLY A 19 2.98 2.61 14.36
N PHE A 20 3.85 1.68 13.97
CA PHE A 20 3.95 0.37 14.59
C PHE A 20 5.40 -0.12 14.65
N ASP A 21 5.69 -0.93 15.67
CA ASP A 21 7.01 -1.50 15.92
C ASP A 21 7.07 -3.00 15.61
N THR A 22 5.91 -3.64 15.43
CA THR A 22 5.74 -5.08 15.25
C THR A 22 4.96 -5.39 13.97
N GLU A 23 5.11 -6.63 13.50
CA GLU A 23 4.34 -7.15 12.37
C GLU A 23 2.86 -7.29 12.73
N PRO A 24 1.90 -6.73 11.95
CA PRO A 24 0.50 -6.62 12.36
C PRO A 24 -0.29 -7.94 12.23
N THR A 25 -1.28 -8.16 13.13
CA THR A 25 -2.03 -9.44 13.29
C THR A 25 -3.58 -9.37 13.22
N PHE A 26 -4.19 -8.18 13.19
CA PHE A 26 -5.59 -7.94 12.74
C PHE A 26 -5.78 -6.49 12.25
N ILE A 27 -6.33 -6.25 11.04
CA ILE A 27 -6.72 -4.90 10.54
C ILE A 27 -7.84 -4.96 9.47
N ALA A 28 -8.73 -3.97 9.53
CA ALA A 28 -9.78 -3.64 8.58
C ALA A 28 -9.30 -2.56 7.59
N ASN A 29 -9.83 -2.52 6.36
CA ASN A 29 -9.53 -1.45 5.40
C ASN A 29 -9.59 -0.07 6.08
N CYS A 30 -8.44 0.58 6.22
CA CYS A 30 -8.35 1.87 6.88
C CYS A 30 -8.67 2.96 5.87
N HIS A 31 -9.73 3.73 6.16
CA HIS A 31 -10.16 4.85 5.34
C HIS A 31 -9.93 6.16 6.10
N CYS A 32 -9.55 7.21 5.37
CA CYS A 32 -9.49 8.55 5.93
C CYS A 32 -10.91 9.02 6.29
N THR A 33 -11.13 9.46 7.53
CA THR A 33 -12.44 9.94 7.99
C THR A 33 -12.86 11.28 7.37
N ASN A 34 -11.92 12.00 6.75
CA ASN A 34 -12.17 13.28 6.09
C ASN A 34 -12.53 13.12 4.60
N CYS A 35 -11.78 12.31 3.83
CA CYS A 35 -11.98 12.18 2.38
C CYS A 35 -12.45 10.79 1.93
N GLY A 36 -12.52 9.81 2.84
CA GLY A 36 -12.94 8.44 2.53
C GLY A 36 -11.90 7.59 1.78
N SER A 37 -10.73 8.13 1.42
CA SER A 37 -9.70 7.40 0.70
C SER A 37 -9.12 6.25 1.53
N ARG A 38 -8.85 5.11 0.89
CA ARG A 38 -8.13 4.00 1.51
C ARG A 38 -6.66 4.36 1.70
N VAL A 39 -6.13 4.11 2.89
CA VAL A 39 -4.73 4.41 3.24
C VAL A 39 -3.88 3.15 3.21
N TYR A 40 -4.34 2.09 3.86
CA TYR A 40 -3.70 0.78 3.79
C TYR A 40 -4.70 -0.35 4.08
N THR A 41 -4.27 -1.55 3.72
CA THR A 41 -4.94 -2.82 4.00
C THR A 41 -3.90 -3.80 4.52
N ASP A 42 -4.23 -4.59 5.52
CA ASP A 42 -3.35 -5.65 6.02
C ASP A 42 -4.21 -6.71 6.73
N ASN A 43 -3.56 -7.74 7.26
CA ASN A 43 -4.24 -8.92 7.81
C ASN A 43 -5.20 -9.57 6.81
N LEU A 44 -4.83 -9.51 5.54
CA LEU A 44 -5.47 -10.30 4.50
C LEU A 44 -5.16 -11.76 4.77
N LYS A 45 -6.21 -12.60 4.80
CA LYS A 45 -6.10 -14.04 5.02
C LYS A 45 -5.05 -14.71 4.11
N ASP A 46 -4.94 -14.24 2.87
CA ASP A 46 -4.02 -14.78 1.87
C ASP A 46 -2.64 -14.11 1.88
N PHE A 47 -2.38 -13.17 2.80
CA PHE A 47 -1.12 -12.44 2.94
C PHE A 47 -0.81 -12.12 4.42
N PRO A 48 -0.62 -13.13 5.28
CA PRO A 48 -0.27 -12.92 6.68
C PRO A 48 1.05 -12.14 6.80
N GLY A 49 1.11 -11.19 7.75
CA GLY A 49 2.29 -10.34 7.97
C GLY A 49 2.51 -9.23 6.93
N THR A 50 1.72 -9.18 5.86
CA THR A 50 1.88 -8.18 4.80
C THR A 50 0.95 -6.98 4.99
N VAL A 51 1.49 -5.77 4.82
CA VAL A 51 0.75 -4.51 4.75
C VAL A 51 0.78 -3.96 3.32
N PHE A 52 -0.39 -3.77 2.73
CA PHE A 52 -0.60 -3.12 1.44
C PHE A 52 -0.90 -1.64 1.66
N VAL A 53 0.12 -0.80 1.54
CA VAL A 53 -0.03 0.66 1.61
C VAL A 53 -0.47 1.17 0.23
N GLN A 54 -1.44 2.08 0.18
CA GLN A 54 -1.77 2.78 -1.05
C GLN A 54 -0.68 3.81 -1.32
N GLU A 55 0.12 3.60 -2.37
CA GLU A 55 1.29 4.43 -2.69
C GLU A 55 0.97 5.93 -2.61
N GLY A 56 -0.14 6.37 -3.24
CA GLY A 56 -0.55 7.77 -3.28
C GLY A 56 -0.90 8.43 -1.94
N THR A 57 -0.80 7.72 -0.81
CA THR A 57 -0.94 8.31 0.54
C THR A 57 0.39 8.57 1.25
N LEU A 58 1.54 8.31 0.61
CA LEU A 58 2.87 8.54 1.18
C LEU A 58 3.38 9.97 0.92
N ASP A 59 4.05 10.57 1.89
CA ASP A 59 4.62 11.93 1.80
C ASP A 59 5.82 12.06 0.86
N ARG A 60 6.65 11.02 0.76
CA ARG A 60 7.94 11.04 0.04
C ARG A 60 7.96 10.00 -1.08
N LEU A 61 7.12 10.22 -2.09
CA LEU A 61 6.98 9.32 -3.24
C LEU A 61 8.27 9.20 -4.07
N ASP A 62 9.07 10.27 -4.10
CA ASP A 62 10.34 10.35 -4.83
C ASP A 62 11.49 9.60 -4.16
N GLU A 63 11.36 9.26 -2.88
CA GLU A 63 12.30 8.43 -2.13
C GLU A 63 11.93 6.94 -2.15
N TRP A 64 10.82 6.58 -2.81
CA TRP A 64 10.22 5.27 -2.69
C TRP A 64 10.70 4.26 -3.74
N ILE A 65 10.44 2.98 -3.46
CA ILE A 65 10.76 1.83 -4.30
C ILE A 65 9.88 1.89 -5.57
N PRO A 66 10.46 1.94 -6.78
CA PRO A 66 9.67 1.93 -8.02
C PRO A 66 8.85 0.64 -8.13
N PRO A 67 7.78 0.63 -8.94
CA PRO A 67 7.05 -0.61 -9.22
C PRO A 67 8.02 -1.73 -9.60
N ASN A 68 7.84 -2.90 -9.01
CA ASN A 68 8.68 -4.06 -9.28
C ASN A 68 7.92 -5.19 -9.99
N ALA A 69 6.61 -5.01 -10.21
CA ALA A 69 5.75 -5.90 -10.96
C ALA A 69 4.48 -5.16 -11.41
N GLU A 70 3.92 -5.58 -12.55
CA GLU A 70 2.54 -5.28 -12.93
C GLU A 70 1.71 -6.56 -12.84
N ILE A 71 0.64 -6.52 -12.04
CA ILE A 71 -0.24 -7.66 -11.78
C ILE A 71 -1.63 -7.34 -12.31
N PHE A 72 -2.33 -8.36 -12.82
CA PHE A 72 -3.65 -8.26 -13.47
C PHE A 72 -3.62 -7.62 -14.87
N THR A 73 -2.56 -7.90 -15.64
CA THR A 73 -2.36 -7.34 -16.99
C THR A 73 -3.43 -7.75 -18.00
N TRP A 74 -4.20 -8.82 -17.73
CA TRP A 74 -5.37 -9.23 -18.53
C TRP A 74 -6.42 -8.12 -18.70
N SER A 75 -6.47 -7.18 -17.74
CA SER A 75 -7.44 -6.08 -17.70
C SER A 75 -6.83 -4.72 -18.07
N ARG A 76 -5.57 -4.71 -18.52
CA ARG A 76 -4.86 -3.48 -18.91
C ARG A 76 -5.64 -2.77 -20.02
N GLN A 77 -5.94 -1.50 -19.78
CA GLN A 77 -6.56 -0.65 -20.80
C GLN A 77 -5.57 -0.42 -21.94
N GLY A 78 -6.02 -0.52 -23.20
CA GLY A 78 -5.12 -0.49 -24.36
C GLY A 78 -4.29 0.79 -24.54
N TRP A 79 -4.67 1.89 -23.87
CA TRP A 79 -3.92 3.15 -23.86
C TRP A 79 -2.84 3.23 -22.77
N VAL A 80 -2.80 2.30 -21.81
CA VAL A 80 -1.79 2.26 -20.75
C VAL A 80 -0.56 1.52 -21.28
N ARG A 81 0.60 2.17 -21.22
CA ARG A 81 1.87 1.55 -21.62
C ARG A 81 2.36 0.60 -20.52
N PRO A 82 2.85 -0.60 -20.87
CA PRO A 82 3.48 -1.50 -19.89
C PRO A 82 4.76 -0.88 -19.33
N LEU A 83 5.02 -1.18 -18.06
CA LEU A 83 6.27 -0.91 -17.37
C LEU A 83 7.29 -2.01 -17.69
N ASP A 84 8.59 -1.67 -17.66
CA ASP A 84 9.68 -2.62 -17.87
C ASP A 84 10.00 -3.40 -16.58
N VAL A 85 9.00 -4.16 -16.12
CA VAL A 85 9.03 -4.98 -14.90
C VAL A 85 8.28 -6.29 -15.16
N PRO A 86 8.48 -7.34 -14.34
CA PRO A 86 7.68 -8.56 -14.43
C PRO A 86 6.17 -8.31 -14.56
N GLN A 87 5.57 -8.97 -15.55
CA GLN A 87 4.17 -8.82 -15.94
C GLN A 87 3.40 -10.09 -15.60
N TYR A 88 2.25 -9.95 -14.95
CA TYR A 88 1.42 -11.10 -14.57
C TYR A 88 -0.05 -10.88 -14.94
N ASP A 89 -0.56 -11.77 -15.80
CA ASP A 89 -1.97 -11.73 -16.21
C ASP A 89 -2.93 -11.92 -15.03
N HIS A 90 -2.55 -12.71 -14.04
CA HIS A 90 -3.31 -12.86 -12.80
C HIS A 90 -2.38 -12.69 -11.60
N ARG A 91 -2.94 -12.78 -10.38
CA ARG A 91 -2.14 -12.81 -9.16
C ARG A 91 -1.05 -13.90 -9.28
N PRO A 92 0.24 -13.59 -9.06
CA PRO A 92 1.28 -14.59 -8.99
C PRO A 92 1.00 -15.59 -7.85
N PRO A 93 1.34 -16.88 -8.01
CA PRO A 93 1.28 -17.83 -6.90
C PRO A 93 2.17 -17.32 -5.75
N ALA A 94 1.68 -17.49 -4.52
CA ALA A 94 2.37 -17.10 -3.28
C ALA A 94 3.60 -17.97 -3.02
#